data_AF-A0A960SN11-F1
#
_entry.id   AF-A0A960SN11-F1
#
_cell.length_a   1.000
_cell.length_b   1.000
_cell.length_c   1.000
_cell.angle_alpha   90.00
_cell.angle_beta   90.00
_cell.angle_gamma   90.00
#
_symmetry.space_group_name_H-M   'P 1'
#
loop_
_entity.id
_entity.type
_entity.pdbx_description
1 polymer ?
#
loop_
_entity_poly.entity_id
_entity_poly.type
_entity_poly.pdbx_seq_one_letter_code
_entity_poly.pdbx_strand_id
1 'polypeptide(L)'
;MEITLVFMILGLATLYFVTETYPPHVVAMLVLALLVVTSLVTPQEAFQGFSHEATITVACMFVLSAGLERTGAVRFLGKGLIRLGSNRFILLALLMVVAGGISAFINNTAAVAVFLPLVLTAARARKIPASRLLIPLSYASQFGGTCTLIGTSTNLLVSGIARDHGYAPFSMFEMTGMGLLLFGTGTLYFLIIGQWLLPGQRGPELIDTYALRDYLSELLVQPGSPLIGRATTELALTKTYDVTLVEIFRERRKIWFPLYEPIREGDVLLMRGKLDRLMGFQSRFKLAPWAEFKLTRDELVGGDRKMVEGLVAPGSEFIDQTLQESQLRQRFNTVVLGIQRHGQLLREKLAGVRLQLGDAVLLLGRPDDLERLQATGDFVLLGEVEREDPARRSRALRAMLIVGVALGAAAFHLTTITVAAMLGSLLLVLTRCLDAQDAHESIDWPVIFLMAGVLPLGVALDKSGAAAEIAAFAMKTVGTLGPQGVLAALYLVTAILTAVM
;
A
#
# COMPACT_ATOMS: atom_id res chain seq x y z
N MET A 1 26.04 25.29 33.18
CA MET A 1 25.27 24.12 33.66
C MET A 1 24.21 23.71 32.63
N GLU A 2 23.43 24.67 32.12
CA GLU A 2 22.41 24.44 31.07
C GLU A 2 22.98 23.81 29.79
N ILE A 3 24.09 24.34 29.25
CA ILE A 3 24.77 23.79 28.06
C ILE A 3 25.11 22.30 28.22
N THR A 4 25.73 21.94 29.35
CA THR A 4 26.13 20.55 29.64
C THR A 4 24.92 19.62 29.72
N LEU A 5 23.82 20.12 30.28
CA LEU A 5 22.57 19.37 30.41
C LEU A 5 21.92 19.18 29.02
N VAL A 6 21.88 20.21 28.18
CA VAL A 6 21.39 20.11 26.79
C VAL A 6 22.23 19.10 25.99
N PHE A 7 23.57 19.13 26.11
CA PHE A 7 24.42 18.14 25.45
C PHE A 7 24.20 16.72 25.95
N MET A 8 23.94 16.54 27.26
CA MET A 8 23.60 15.23 27.82
C MET A 8 22.27 14.71 27.24
N ILE A 9 21.25 15.57 27.16
CA ILE A 9 19.95 15.23 26.55
C ILE A 9 20.13 14.88 25.08
N LEU A 10 20.87 15.68 24.32
CA LEU A 10 21.17 15.43 22.90
C LEU A 10 21.91 14.11 22.70
N GLY A 11 22.91 13.82 23.53
CA GLY A 11 23.67 12.57 23.47
C GLY A 11 22.81 11.35 23.78
N LEU A 12 21.95 11.45 24.81
CA LEU A 12 21.01 10.40 25.18
C LEU A 12 19.94 10.18 24.09
N ALA A 13 19.39 11.25 23.51
CA ALA A 13 18.46 11.17 22.40
C ALA A 13 19.10 10.49 21.18
N THR A 14 20.32 10.90 20.82
CA THR A 14 21.08 10.30 19.71
C THR A 14 21.33 8.82 19.95
N LEU A 15 21.73 8.43 21.17
CA LEU A 15 21.92 7.03 21.54
C LEU A 15 20.63 6.22 21.32
N TYR A 16 19.49 6.69 21.85
CA TYR A 16 18.21 5.97 21.72
C TYR A 16 17.68 5.93 20.29
N PHE A 17 17.95 6.95 19.47
CA PHE A 17 17.63 6.90 18.05
C PHE A 17 18.48 5.84 17.33
N VAL A 18 19.79 5.79 17.57
CA VAL A 18 20.70 4.80 16.95
C VAL A 18 20.40 3.38 17.40
N THR A 19 20.08 3.16 18.68
CA THR A 19 19.81 1.82 19.19
C THR A 19 18.38 1.34 18.89
N GLU A 20 17.53 2.20 18.34
CA GLU A 20 16.10 1.97 18.04
C GLU A 20 15.34 1.23 19.16
N THR A 21 15.76 1.41 20.41
CA THR A 21 15.21 0.62 21.54
C THR A 21 13.77 1.00 21.84
N TYR A 22 13.43 2.27 21.58
CA TYR A 22 12.09 2.80 21.60
C TYR A 22 11.77 3.43 20.24
N PRO A 23 10.49 3.45 19.82
CA PRO A 23 10.11 4.15 18.61
C PRO A 23 10.56 5.63 18.64
N PRO A 24 11.04 6.21 17.52
CA PRO A 24 11.61 7.56 17.50
C PRO A 24 10.70 8.64 18.09
N HIS A 25 9.38 8.54 17.86
CA HIS A 25 8.41 9.48 18.41
C HIS A 25 8.29 9.43 19.94
N VAL A 26 8.50 8.26 20.56
CA VAL A 26 8.54 8.11 22.02
C VAL A 26 9.79 8.79 22.56
N VAL A 27 10.94 8.57 21.92
CA VAL A 27 12.20 9.23 22.28
C VAL A 27 12.05 10.75 22.20
N ALA A 28 11.44 11.26 21.13
CA ALA A 28 11.18 12.69 20.96
C ALA A 28 10.27 13.27 22.07
N MET A 29 9.23 12.54 22.49
CA MET A 29 8.37 12.95 23.61
C MET A 29 9.10 12.92 24.95
N LEU A 30 9.98 11.95 25.18
CA LEU A 30 10.83 11.90 26.37
C LEU A 30 11.80 13.08 26.41
N VAL A 31 12.40 13.44 25.28
CA VAL A 31 13.25 14.63 25.16
C VAL A 31 12.44 15.88 25.50
N LEU A 32 11.27 16.07 24.91
CA LEU A 32 10.38 17.21 25.22
C LEU A 32 10.05 17.27 26.72
N ALA A 33 9.64 16.15 27.32
CA ALA A 33 9.33 16.09 28.74
C ALA A 33 10.53 16.44 29.62
N LEU A 34 11.72 15.94 29.28
CA LEU A 34 12.95 16.22 30.01
C LEU A 34 13.35 17.69 29.91
N LEU A 35 13.21 18.32 28.73
CA LEU A 35 13.47 19.75 28.55
C LEU A 35 12.54 20.64 29.39
N VAL A 36 11.26 20.26 29.53
CA VAL A 36 10.30 20.97 30.39
C VAL A 36 10.62 20.79 31.87
N VAL A 37 10.85 19.54 32.31
CA VAL A 37 11.13 19.24 33.72
C VAL A 37 12.43 19.90 34.19
N THR A 38 13.43 19.96 33.30
CA THR A 38 14.72 20.61 33.59
C THR A 38 14.67 22.13 33.43
N SER A 39 13.50 22.69 33.06
CA SER A 39 13.27 24.13 32.86
C SER A 39 14.21 24.77 31.83
N LEU A 40 14.74 23.98 30.88
CA LEU A 40 15.52 24.49 29.75
C LEU A 40 14.64 25.22 28.72
N VAL A 41 13.36 24.85 28.66
CA VAL A 41 12.33 25.49 27.84
C VAL A 41 11.08 25.70 28.68
N THR A 42 10.33 26.76 28.38
CA THR A 42 9.01 26.96 29.00
C THR A 42 8.00 25.93 28.46
N PRO A 43 6.90 25.64 29.18
CA PRO A 43 5.83 24.80 28.64
C PRO A 43 5.29 25.32 27.31
N GLN A 44 5.17 26.65 27.15
CA GLN A 44 4.75 27.27 25.90
C GLN A 44 5.71 26.95 24.76
N GLU A 45 7.01 27.05 24.97
CA GLU A 45 8.05 26.70 23.98
C GLU A 45 8.08 25.20 23.67
N ALA A 46 7.87 24.35 24.68
CA ALA A 46 7.80 22.91 24.46
C ALA A 46 6.64 22.50 23.56
N PHE A 47 5.46 23.13 23.72
CA PHE A 47 4.29 22.80 22.91
C PHE A 47 4.22 23.54 21.57
N GLN A 48 5.07 24.53 21.32
CA GLN A 48 5.13 25.26 20.04
C GLN A 48 5.42 24.33 18.84
N GLY A 49 6.14 23.23 19.05
CA GLY A 49 6.39 22.23 18.00
C GLY A 49 5.11 21.63 17.39
N PHE A 50 4.02 21.56 18.17
CA PHE A 50 2.71 21.07 17.69
C PHE A 50 1.97 22.09 16.84
N SER A 51 2.13 23.39 17.12
CA SER A 51 1.56 24.48 16.33
C SER A 51 2.49 24.96 15.21
N HIS A 52 3.66 24.33 15.06
CA HIS A 52 4.66 24.72 14.07
C HIS A 52 4.17 24.46 12.65
N GLU A 53 4.43 25.39 11.75
CA GLU A 53 3.93 25.38 10.37
C GLU A 53 4.28 24.10 9.61
N ALA A 54 5.54 23.64 9.74
CA ALA A 54 6.00 22.41 9.10
C ALA A 54 5.23 21.17 9.59
N THR A 55 4.93 21.08 10.90
CA THR A 55 4.19 19.97 11.52
C THR A 55 2.77 19.90 10.97
N ILE A 56 2.08 21.04 10.92
CA ILE A 56 0.72 21.16 10.38
C ILE A 56 0.71 20.83 8.88
N THR A 57 1.70 21.32 8.12
CA THR A 57 1.81 21.04 6.68
C THR A 57 1.98 19.56 6.42
N VAL A 58 2.86 18.88 7.15
CA VAL A 58 3.08 17.43 7.01
C VAL A 58 1.81 16.65 7.30
N ALA A 59 1.07 16.99 8.36
CA ALA A 59 -0.22 16.37 8.66
C ALA A 59 -1.23 16.54 7.50
N CYS A 60 -1.33 17.75 6.93
CA CYS A 60 -2.21 17.99 5.79
C CYS A 60 -1.75 17.22 4.53
N MET A 61 -0.44 17.09 4.32
CA MET A 61 0.13 16.35 3.19
C MET A 61 -0.14 14.85 3.27
N PHE A 62 -0.20 14.26 4.47
CA PHE A 62 -0.69 12.89 4.65
C PHE A 62 -2.13 12.74 4.15
N VAL A 63 -3.00 13.69 4.50
CA VAL A 63 -4.40 13.68 4.05
C VAL A 63 -4.51 13.87 2.53
N LEU A 64 -3.74 14.79 1.94
CA LEU A 64 -3.72 14.97 0.47
C LEU A 64 -3.23 13.70 -0.24
N SER A 65 -2.17 13.09 0.28
CA SER A 65 -1.59 11.84 -0.23
C SER A 65 -2.62 10.71 -0.19
N ALA A 66 -3.31 10.54 0.94
CA ALA A 66 -4.37 9.55 1.10
C ALA A 66 -5.56 9.81 0.18
N GLY A 67 -5.93 11.08 -0.04
CA GLY A 67 -6.95 11.43 -1.02
C GLY A 67 -6.61 10.95 -2.44
N LEU A 68 -5.36 11.06 -2.87
CA LEU A 68 -4.92 10.54 -4.18
C LEU A 68 -4.84 9.01 -4.21
N GLU A 69 -4.44 8.38 -3.11
CA GLU A 69 -4.33 6.93 -2.98
C GLU A 69 -5.69 6.24 -2.94
N ARG A 70 -6.57 6.63 -2.01
CA ARG A 70 -7.89 6.02 -1.77
C ARG A 70 -8.82 6.17 -2.97
N THR A 71 -8.76 7.32 -3.65
CA THR A 71 -9.51 7.54 -4.89
C THR A 71 -8.96 6.79 -6.09
N GLY A 72 -7.77 6.18 -5.99
CA GLY A 72 -7.14 5.43 -7.07
C GLY A 72 -6.52 6.29 -8.16
N ALA A 73 -6.33 7.60 -7.93
CA ALA A 73 -5.68 8.51 -8.87
C ALA A 73 -4.27 8.05 -9.23
N VAL A 74 -3.47 7.68 -8.22
CA VAL A 74 -2.11 7.17 -8.41
C VAL A 74 -2.12 5.84 -9.19
N ARG A 75 -3.11 4.98 -8.91
CA ARG A 75 -3.27 3.66 -9.58
C ARG A 75 -3.63 3.84 -11.06
N PHE A 76 -4.41 4.87 -11.41
CA PHE A 76 -4.73 5.22 -12.81
C PHE A 76 -3.47 5.63 -13.59
N LEU A 77 -2.61 6.46 -13.00
CA LEU A 77 -1.33 6.86 -13.61
C LEU A 77 -0.40 5.66 -13.80
N GLY A 78 -0.38 4.72 -12.85
CA GLY A 78 0.43 3.50 -12.92
C GLY A 78 -0.04 2.48 -13.98
N LYS A 79 -1.34 2.29 -14.21
CA LYS A 79 -1.85 1.26 -15.15
C LYS A 79 -1.47 1.49 -16.61
N GLY A 80 -1.29 2.74 -17.04
CA GLY A 80 -0.76 3.06 -18.36
C GLY A 80 0.68 2.57 -18.55
N LEU A 81 1.46 2.56 -17.47
CA LEU A 81 2.91 2.33 -17.48
C LEU A 81 3.31 0.91 -17.88
N ILE A 82 2.62 -0.10 -17.35
CA ILE A 82 2.92 -1.52 -17.65
C ILE A 82 2.69 -1.83 -19.13
N ARG A 83 1.72 -1.17 -19.78
CA ARG A 83 1.39 -1.41 -21.20
C ARG A 83 2.45 -0.85 -22.14
N LEU A 84 3.08 0.28 -21.81
CA LEU A 84 4.04 0.96 -22.69
C LEU A 84 5.46 0.38 -22.61
N GLY A 85 5.84 -0.25 -21.49
CA GLY A 85 7.23 -0.69 -21.28
C GLY A 85 7.62 -1.92 -22.08
N SER A 86 7.78 -1.87 -23.41
CA SER A 86 8.04 -3.04 -24.27
C SER A 86 9.27 -3.88 -23.86
N ASN A 87 10.37 -3.27 -23.42
CA ASN A 87 11.59 -3.93 -22.94
C ASN A 87 11.86 -3.62 -21.45
N ARG A 88 12.62 -4.48 -20.75
CA ARG A 88 13.02 -4.34 -19.33
C ARG A 88 13.58 -2.97 -18.99
N PHE A 89 14.40 -2.40 -19.89
CA PHE A 89 15.02 -1.08 -19.72
C PHE A 89 13.98 0.03 -19.74
N ILE A 90 13.06 -0.03 -20.70
CA ILE A 90 11.98 0.96 -20.84
C ILE A 90 11.04 0.85 -19.66
N LEU A 91 10.70 -0.37 -19.23
CA LEU A 91 9.87 -0.60 -18.04
C LEU A 91 10.52 0.01 -16.79
N LEU A 92 11.81 -0.23 -16.57
CA LEU A 92 12.54 0.31 -15.42
C LEU A 92 12.64 1.85 -15.48
N ALA A 93 13.01 2.42 -16.63
CA ALA A 93 13.09 3.87 -16.80
C ALA A 93 11.74 4.55 -16.57
N LEU A 94 10.68 4.01 -17.18
CA LEU A 94 9.31 4.50 -17.00
C LEU A 94 8.86 4.38 -15.55
N LEU A 95 9.15 3.25 -14.90
CA LEU A 95 8.85 3.04 -13.48
C LEU A 95 9.52 4.10 -12.62
N MET A 96 10.81 4.35 -12.82
CA MET A 96 11.54 5.34 -12.04
C MET A 96 10.97 6.74 -12.27
N VAL A 97 10.84 7.18 -13.53
CA VAL A 97 10.35 8.53 -13.88
C VAL A 97 8.95 8.78 -13.32
N VAL A 98 8.03 7.82 -13.46
CA VAL A 98 6.65 8.02 -13.01
C VAL A 98 6.54 7.92 -11.49
N ALA A 99 7.17 6.91 -10.87
CA ALA A 99 7.11 6.78 -9.42
C ALA A 99 7.79 7.97 -8.73
N GLY A 100 8.97 8.38 -9.20
CA GLY A 100 9.67 9.56 -8.70
C GLY A 100 8.91 10.85 -8.96
N GLY A 101 8.34 11.03 -10.16
CA GLY A 101 7.51 12.19 -10.47
C GLY A 101 6.28 12.31 -9.57
N ILE A 102 5.66 11.18 -9.20
CA ILE A 102 4.55 11.17 -8.23
C ILE A 102 5.07 11.44 -6.81
N SER A 103 6.19 10.83 -6.43
CA SER A 103 6.81 11.02 -5.10
C SER A 103 7.32 12.44 -4.85
N ALA A 104 7.53 13.21 -5.91
CA ALA A 104 7.80 14.64 -5.79
C ALA A 104 6.62 15.43 -5.20
N PHE A 105 5.43 14.85 -5.08
CA PHE A 105 4.24 15.54 -4.56
C PHE A 105 3.45 14.72 -3.53
N ILE A 106 3.80 13.46 -3.34
CA ILE A 106 3.14 12.51 -2.44
C ILE A 106 4.21 11.91 -1.53
N ASN A 107 3.84 11.51 -0.31
CA ASN A 107 4.75 10.80 0.57
C ASN A 107 5.36 9.56 -0.12
N ASN A 108 6.69 9.43 -0.01
CA ASN A 108 7.50 8.33 -0.55
C ASN A 108 6.93 6.94 -0.23
N THR A 109 6.43 6.73 0.99
CA THR A 109 5.87 5.44 1.43
C THR A 109 4.57 5.10 0.69
N ALA A 110 3.66 6.06 0.57
CA ALA A 110 2.40 5.89 -0.15
C ALA A 110 2.64 5.65 -1.65
N ALA A 111 3.59 6.38 -2.24
CA ALA A 111 3.99 6.16 -3.63
C ALA A 111 4.45 4.71 -3.85
N VAL A 112 5.39 4.21 -3.03
CA VAL A 112 5.88 2.82 -3.14
C VAL A 112 4.76 1.81 -2.91
N ALA A 113 3.90 2.01 -1.91
CA ALA A 113 2.78 1.10 -1.60
C ALA A 113 1.82 0.95 -2.78
N VAL A 114 1.50 2.04 -3.48
CA VAL A 114 0.63 2.00 -4.67
C VAL A 114 1.32 1.32 -5.86
N PHE A 115 2.62 1.55 -6.05
CA PHE A 115 3.37 0.97 -7.15
C PHE A 115 3.80 -0.48 -6.91
N LEU A 116 3.92 -0.93 -5.67
CA LEU A 116 4.30 -2.29 -5.30
C LEU A 116 3.46 -3.36 -6.03
N PRO A 117 2.12 -3.40 -5.94
CA PRO A 117 1.31 -4.42 -6.61
C PRO A 117 1.43 -4.34 -8.15
N LEU A 118 1.58 -3.12 -8.69
CA LEU A 118 1.77 -2.89 -10.12
C LEU A 118 3.12 -3.48 -10.60
N VAL A 119 4.20 -3.20 -9.87
CA VAL A 119 5.54 -3.69 -10.17
C VAL A 119 5.63 -5.19 -10.05
N LEU A 120 5.03 -5.78 -9.01
CA LEU A 120 4.96 -7.23 -8.83
C LEU A 120 4.24 -7.90 -10.01
N THR A 121 3.15 -7.31 -10.49
CA THR A 121 2.40 -7.80 -11.66
C THR A 121 3.25 -7.73 -12.92
N ALA A 122 3.95 -6.61 -13.15
CA ALA A 122 4.83 -6.42 -14.31
C ALA A 122 6.04 -7.37 -14.28
N ALA A 123 6.63 -7.58 -13.10
CA ALA A 123 7.73 -8.50 -12.86
C ALA A 123 7.35 -9.93 -13.23
N ARG A 124 6.19 -10.42 -12.76
CA ARG A 124 5.65 -11.74 -13.11
C ARG A 124 5.40 -11.89 -14.61
N ALA A 125 4.66 -10.95 -15.20
CA ALA A 125 4.28 -11.02 -16.61
C ALA A 125 5.50 -11.13 -17.55
N ARG A 126 6.65 -10.60 -17.12
CA ARG A 126 7.91 -10.57 -17.87
C ARG A 126 8.98 -11.50 -17.32
N LYS A 127 8.66 -12.31 -16.31
CA LYS A 127 9.60 -13.22 -15.62
C LYS A 127 10.88 -12.52 -15.12
N ILE A 128 10.76 -11.27 -14.67
CA ILE A 128 11.85 -10.48 -14.09
C ILE A 128 11.83 -10.67 -12.56
N PRO A 129 12.98 -10.88 -11.88
CA PRO A 129 13.04 -10.87 -10.42
C PRO A 129 12.51 -9.55 -9.85
N ALA A 130 11.58 -9.60 -8.90
CA ALA A 130 10.92 -8.41 -8.36
C ALA A 130 11.93 -7.42 -7.72
N SER A 131 12.97 -7.92 -7.06
CA SER A 131 14.07 -7.13 -6.50
C SER A 131 14.68 -6.14 -7.50
N ARG A 132 14.77 -6.52 -8.78
CA ARG A 132 15.33 -5.69 -9.86
C ARG A 132 14.44 -4.52 -10.27
N LEU A 133 13.20 -4.48 -9.80
CA LEU A 133 12.27 -3.36 -10.04
C LEU A 133 11.89 -2.66 -8.72
N LEU A 134 11.78 -3.40 -7.61
CA LEU A 134 11.39 -2.86 -6.31
C LEU A 134 12.48 -2.00 -5.66
N ILE A 135 13.75 -2.39 -5.74
CA ILE A 135 14.85 -1.57 -5.21
C ILE A 135 14.92 -0.24 -5.97
N PRO A 136 14.98 -0.22 -7.33
CA PRO A 136 14.94 1.03 -8.07
C PRO A 136 13.67 1.86 -7.84
N LEU A 137 12.51 1.22 -7.63
CA LEU A 137 11.28 1.92 -7.28
C LEU A 137 11.43 2.71 -5.98
N SER A 138 12.00 2.09 -4.94
CA SER A 138 12.22 2.74 -3.64
C SER A 138 13.18 3.94 -3.77
N TYR A 139 14.29 3.78 -4.49
CA TYR A 139 15.23 4.88 -4.73
C TYR A 139 14.64 5.97 -5.61
N ALA A 140 13.87 5.63 -6.65
CA ALA A 140 13.19 6.62 -7.49
C ALA A 140 12.18 7.44 -6.68
N SER A 141 11.45 6.80 -5.76
CA SER A 141 10.57 7.48 -4.81
C SER A 141 11.35 8.49 -3.95
N GLN A 142 12.47 8.07 -3.35
CA GLN A 142 13.34 8.96 -2.56
C GLN A 142 13.92 10.12 -3.38
N PHE A 143 14.48 9.85 -4.56
CA PHE A 143 15.03 10.89 -5.44
C PHE A 143 13.94 11.88 -5.87
N GLY A 144 12.74 11.38 -6.19
CA GLY A 144 11.58 12.20 -6.49
C GLY A 144 11.21 13.14 -5.34
N GLY A 145 11.18 12.62 -4.11
CA GLY A 145 10.90 13.40 -2.90
C GLY A 145 11.90 14.53 -2.64
N THR A 146 13.14 14.43 -3.14
CA THR A 146 14.13 15.53 -3.04
C THR A 146 13.93 16.66 -4.05
N CYS A 147 13.06 16.48 -5.06
CA CYS A 147 12.87 17.46 -6.12
C CYS A 147 12.00 18.67 -5.71
N THR A 148 11.21 18.56 -4.65
CA THR A 148 10.30 19.62 -4.20
C THR A 148 10.39 19.83 -2.69
N LEU A 149 9.89 20.98 -2.25
CA LEU A 149 9.77 21.29 -0.83
C LEU A 149 8.84 20.31 -0.08
N ILE A 150 7.79 19.81 -0.74
CA ILE A 150 6.78 18.93 -0.12
C ILE A 150 7.21 17.46 -0.11
N GLY A 151 8.09 17.05 -1.03
CA GLY A 151 8.39 15.64 -1.24
C GLY A 151 8.95 14.93 -0.01
N THR A 152 9.53 15.65 0.96
CA THR A 152 9.95 15.10 2.25
C THR A 152 9.64 16.04 3.41
N SER A 153 9.28 15.46 4.57
CA SER A 153 9.03 16.22 5.81
C SER A 153 10.26 16.99 6.30
N THR A 154 11.47 16.50 6.00
CA THR A 154 12.73 17.17 6.31
C THR A 154 12.89 18.50 5.59
N ASN A 155 12.48 18.59 4.32
CA ASN A 155 12.56 19.85 3.56
C ASN A 155 11.63 20.92 4.16
N LEU A 156 10.40 20.51 4.54
CA LEU A 156 9.45 21.39 5.23
C LEU A 156 9.98 21.87 6.59
N LEU A 157 10.62 20.97 7.35
CA LEU A 157 11.22 21.30 8.64
C LEU A 157 12.33 22.35 8.49
N VAL A 158 13.26 22.12 7.57
CA VAL A 158 14.38 23.06 7.30
C VAL A 158 13.85 24.41 6.82
N SER A 159 12.82 24.42 5.95
CA SER A 159 12.20 25.68 5.52
C SER A 159 11.49 26.43 6.64
N GLY A 160 10.87 25.72 7.59
CA GLY A 160 10.27 26.33 8.77
C GLY A 160 11.34 26.96 9.67
N ILE A 161 12.40 26.21 9.97
CA ILE A 161 13.53 26.71 10.78
C ILE A 161 14.21 27.93 10.13
N ALA A 162 14.38 27.93 8.81
CA ALA A 162 14.94 29.08 8.09
C ALA A 162 14.08 30.33 8.28
N ARG A 163 12.75 30.18 8.18
CA ARG A 163 11.78 31.27 8.40
C ARG A 163 11.82 31.79 9.83
N ASP A 164 11.92 30.91 10.83
CA ASP A 164 11.99 31.28 12.25
C ASP A 164 13.24 32.14 12.55
N HIS A 165 14.32 31.92 11.81
CA HIS A 165 15.55 32.72 11.89
C HIS A 165 15.54 33.96 10.97
N GLY A 166 14.39 34.31 10.38
CA GLY A 166 14.23 35.52 9.56
C GLY A 166 14.73 35.38 8.11
N TYR A 167 15.07 34.18 7.65
CA TYR A 167 15.39 33.94 6.24
C TYR A 167 14.11 33.79 5.40
N ALA A 168 14.23 34.01 4.09
CA ALA A 168 13.14 33.72 3.17
C ALA A 168 12.85 32.20 3.18
N PRO A 169 11.57 31.77 3.22
CA PRO A 169 11.22 30.37 3.10
C PRO A 169 11.61 29.85 1.72
N PHE A 170 11.96 28.56 1.62
CA PHE A 170 12.27 27.95 0.34
C PHE A 170 11.05 27.96 -0.57
N SER A 171 11.27 28.26 -1.85
CA SER A 171 10.21 28.12 -2.85
C SER A 171 9.95 26.64 -3.18
N MET A 172 8.75 26.34 -3.68
CA MET A 172 8.31 24.96 -3.97
C MET A 172 9.31 24.18 -4.85
N PHE A 173 9.95 24.87 -5.80
CA PHE A 173 10.83 24.29 -6.81
C PHE A 173 12.30 24.74 -6.70
N GLU A 174 12.71 25.33 -5.59
CA GLU A 174 14.08 25.80 -5.40
C GLU A 174 15.09 24.65 -5.50
N MET A 175 14.73 23.52 -4.91
CA MET A 175 15.56 22.31 -4.85
C MET A 175 15.49 21.49 -6.14
N THR A 176 14.57 21.82 -7.06
CA THR A 176 14.29 21.01 -8.26
C THR A 176 15.50 20.88 -9.18
N GLY A 177 16.34 21.91 -9.31
CA GLY A 177 17.54 21.83 -10.15
C GLY A 177 18.49 20.72 -9.70
N MET A 178 18.85 20.72 -8.41
CA MET A 178 19.72 19.70 -7.83
C MET A 178 19.00 18.35 -7.69
N GLY A 179 17.71 18.35 -7.33
CA GLY A 179 16.89 17.15 -7.25
C GLY A 179 16.79 16.43 -8.59
N LEU A 180 16.60 17.13 -9.71
CA LEU A 180 16.57 16.54 -11.05
C LEU A 180 17.94 15.99 -11.48
N LEU A 181 19.04 16.63 -11.07
CA LEU A 181 20.39 16.10 -11.31
C LEU A 181 20.60 14.78 -10.54
N LEU A 182 20.23 14.72 -9.26
CA LEU A 182 20.29 13.50 -8.44
C LEU A 182 19.35 12.43 -8.99
N PHE A 183 18.13 12.80 -9.36
CA PHE A 183 17.14 11.91 -9.95
C PHE A 183 17.62 11.32 -11.28
N GLY A 184 18.15 12.17 -12.16
CA GLY A 184 18.68 11.77 -13.46
C GLY A 184 19.91 10.88 -13.34
N THR A 185 20.88 11.24 -12.49
CA THR A 185 22.09 10.44 -12.25
C THR A 185 21.78 9.12 -11.56
N GLY A 186 20.90 9.11 -10.55
CA GLY A 186 20.43 7.90 -9.89
C GLY A 186 19.65 6.98 -10.85
N THR A 187 18.79 7.54 -11.69
CA THR A 187 18.10 6.79 -12.75
C THR A 187 19.09 6.18 -13.73
N LEU A 188 20.07 6.95 -14.19
CA LEU A 188 21.11 6.46 -15.09
C LEU A 188 21.96 5.37 -14.44
N TYR A 189 22.30 5.51 -13.16
CA TYR A 189 23.01 4.51 -12.37
C TYR A 189 22.25 3.19 -12.35
N PHE A 190 20.95 3.19 -12.07
CA PHE A 190 20.16 1.95 -12.05
C PHE A 190 19.99 1.34 -13.45
N LEU A 191 19.90 2.15 -14.50
CA LEU A 191 19.81 1.69 -15.88
C LEU A 191 21.12 1.06 -16.38
N ILE A 192 22.29 1.59 -15.99
CA ILE A 192 23.59 1.15 -16.48
C ILE A 192 24.28 0.16 -15.52
N ILE A 193 24.45 0.54 -14.25
CA ILE A 193 25.21 -0.22 -13.25
C ILE A 193 24.28 -1.13 -12.44
N GLY A 194 23.07 -0.65 -12.13
CA GLY A 194 22.09 -1.41 -11.33
C GLY A 194 21.77 -2.78 -11.92
N GLN A 195 21.79 -2.93 -13.25
CA GLN A 195 21.59 -4.24 -13.89
C GLN A 195 22.61 -5.32 -13.48
N TRP A 196 23.82 -4.93 -13.05
CA TRP A 196 24.87 -5.84 -12.56
C TRP A 196 24.81 -6.04 -11.05
N LEU A 197 24.54 -4.98 -10.29
CA LEU A 197 24.60 -5.00 -8.83
C LEU A 197 23.31 -5.52 -8.19
N LEU A 198 22.15 -5.35 -8.85
CA LEU A 198 20.86 -5.71 -8.27
C LEU A 198 20.73 -7.24 -8.13
N PRO A 199 20.38 -7.73 -6.92
CA PRO A 199 20.31 -9.16 -6.65
C PRO A 199 19.30 -9.82 -7.58
N GLY A 200 19.77 -10.80 -8.35
CA GLY A 200 18.95 -11.62 -9.24
C GLY A 200 18.18 -12.74 -8.53
N GLN A 201 18.29 -12.82 -7.20
CA GLN A 201 17.56 -13.82 -6.43
C GLN A 201 16.07 -13.57 -6.59
N ARG A 202 15.34 -14.61 -7.03
CA ARG A 202 13.90 -14.67 -6.82
C ARG A 202 13.74 -14.57 -5.30
N GLY A 203 13.22 -13.44 -4.81
CA GLY A 203 12.83 -13.36 -3.40
C GLY A 203 11.97 -14.58 -3.06
N PRO A 204 11.94 -15.00 -1.78
CA PRO A 204 11.08 -16.10 -1.35
C PRO A 204 9.68 -15.87 -1.90
N GLU A 205 9.01 -16.94 -2.32
CA GLU A 205 7.72 -17.05 -3.04
C GLU A 205 6.55 -16.26 -2.40
N LEU A 206 6.69 -14.95 -2.22
CA LEU A 206 5.68 -14.00 -1.75
C LEU A 206 4.73 -13.60 -2.89
N ILE A 207 4.90 -14.21 -4.06
CA ILE A 207 4.41 -13.69 -5.33
C ILE A 207 3.90 -14.87 -6.20
N ASP A 208 3.11 -15.80 -5.65
CA ASP A 208 2.32 -16.77 -6.46
C ASP A 208 0.79 -16.72 -6.24
N THR A 209 0.30 -15.85 -5.35
CA THR A 209 -1.13 -15.83 -4.91
C THR A 209 -2.14 -15.23 -5.92
N TYR A 210 -1.81 -14.94 -7.19
CA TYR A 210 -2.75 -14.18 -8.05
C TYR A 210 -2.93 -14.60 -9.52
N ALA A 211 -2.50 -15.79 -9.96
CA ALA A 211 -2.61 -16.16 -11.38
C ALA A 211 -3.22 -17.54 -11.64
N LEU A 212 -4.53 -17.57 -11.96
CA LEU A 212 -5.22 -18.35 -13.01
C LEU A 212 -6.72 -18.50 -12.63
N ARG A 213 -7.62 -17.76 -13.30
CA ARG A 213 -9.07 -17.81 -13.05
C ARG A 213 -9.75 -18.83 -13.97
N ASP A 214 -10.52 -19.73 -13.39
CA ASP A 214 -11.56 -20.51 -14.08
C ASP A 214 -12.80 -19.62 -14.34
N TYR A 215 -13.48 -19.80 -15.47
CA TYR A 215 -14.70 -19.06 -15.84
C TYR A 215 -15.94 -19.80 -15.36
N LEU A 216 -16.99 -19.06 -14.98
CA LEU A 216 -18.33 -19.58 -14.69
C LEU A 216 -19.28 -19.15 -15.82
N SER A 217 -20.08 -20.07 -16.34
CA SER A 217 -21.03 -19.83 -17.43
C SER A 217 -22.34 -20.57 -17.21
N GLU A 218 -23.46 -19.92 -17.53
CA GLU A 218 -24.79 -20.50 -17.47
C GLU A 218 -25.24 -21.01 -18.83
N LEU A 219 -25.70 -22.26 -18.85
CA LEU A 219 -26.01 -22.98 -20.07
C LEU A 219 -27.40 -23.63 -19.96
N LEU A 220 -28.35 -23.20 -20.80
CA LEU A 220 -29.68 -23.81 -20.90
C LEU A 220 -29.61 -25.14 -21.64
N VAL A 221 -30.25 -26.16 -21.07
CA VAL A 221 -30.49 -27.45 -21.72
C VAL A 221 -31.62 -27.31 -22.75
N GLN A 222 -31.26 -27.35 -24.03
CA GLN A 222 -32.21 -27.26 -25.15
C GLN A 222 -33.00 -28.57 -25.37
N PRO A 223 -34.16 -28.51 -26.05
CA PRO A 223 -34.89 -29.69 -26.49
C PRO A 223 -33.98 -30.62 -27.30
N GLY A 224 -33.94 -31.90 -26.93
CA GLY A 224 -33.09 -32.91 -27.59
C GLY A 224 -31.60 -32.87 -27.20
N SER A 225 -31.24 -32.22 -26.09
CA SER A 225 -29.89 -32.33 -25.51
C SER A 225 -29.60 -33.78 -25.06
N PRO A 226 -28.38 -34.31 -25.31
CA PRO A 226 -27.98 -35.65 -24.86
C PRO A 226 -27.86 -35.78 -23.33
N LEU A 227 -27.93 -34.66 -22.60
CA LEU A 227 -27.89 -34.61 -21.14
C LEU A 227 -29.24 -34.95 -20.50
N ILE A 228 -30.35 -34.85 -21.25
CA ILE A 228 -31.70 -35.07 -20.70
C ILE A 228 -31.83 -36.52 -20.21
N GLY A 229 -32.29 -36.68 -18.97
CA GLY A 229 -32.51 -37.97 -18.32
C GLY A 229 -31.26 -38.61 -17.70
N ARG A 230 -30.07 -38.01 -17.86
CA ARG A 230 -28.83 -38.50 -17.24
C ARG A 230 -28.60 -37.85 -15.89
N ALA A 231 -28.13 -38.64 -14.93
CA ALA A 231 -27.68 -38.10 -13.65
C ALA A 231 -26.32 -37.41 -13.79
N THR A 232 -26.11 -36.33 -13.04
CA THR A 232 -24.84 -35.57 -13.04
C THR A 232 -23.63 -36.45 -12.72
N THR A 233 -23.81 -37.46 -11.85
CA THR A 233 -22.79 -38.44 -11.46
C THR A 233 -22.32 -39.34 -12.60
N GLU A 234 -23.20 -39.69 -13.54
CA GLU A 234 -22.87 -40.57 -14.68
C GLU A 234 -22.04 -39.85 -15.76
N LEU A 235 -22.12 -38.52 -15.80
CA LEU A 235 -21.54 -37.72 -16.87
C LEU A 235 -20.03 -37.45 -16.70
N ALA A 236 -19.47 -37.72 -15.51
CA ALA A 236 -18.06 -37.51 -15.18
C ALA A 236 -17.49 -36.17 -15.71
N LEU A 237 -18.29 -35.09 -15.62
CA LEU A 237 -18.07 -33.81 -16.32
C LEU A 237 -16.66 -33.26 -16.09
N THR A 238 -16.19 -33.29 -14.83
CA THR A 238 -14.88 -32.78 -14.46
C THR A 238 -13.74 -33.63 -15.02
N LYS A 239 -13.90 -34.96 -15.11
CA LYS A 239 -12.84 -35.87 -15.58
C LYS A 239 -12.73 -35.91 -17.10
N THR A 240 -13.87 -35.90 -17.79
CA THR A 240 -13.91 -36.14 -19.24
C THR A 240 -13.84 -34.85 -20.06
N TYR A 241 -14.40 -33.75 -19.53
CA TYR A 241 -14.59 -32.52 -20.29
C TYR A 241 -13.87 -31.31 -19.69
N ASP A 242 -13.18 -31.48 -18.56
CA ASP A 242 -12.47 -30.40 -17.84
C ASP A 242 -13.41 -29.22 -17.50
N VAL A 243 -14.67 -29.54 -17.21
CA VAL A 243 -15.71 -28.60 -16.78
C VAL A 243 -16.46 -29.16 -15.57
N THR A 244 -16.80 -28.31 -14.62
CA THR A 244 -17.47 -28.70 -13.38
C THR A 244 -18.86 -28.11 -13.33
N LEU A 245 -19.89 -28.93 -13.12
CA LEU A 245 -21.23 -28.43 -12.81
C LEU A 245 -21.25 -27.93 -11.36
N VAL A 246 -21.62 -26.67 -11.18
CA VAL A 246 -21.68 -25.99 -9.89
C VAL A 246 -23.11 -26.05 -9.35
N GLU A 247 -24.10 -25.65 -10.14
CA GLU A 247 -25.52 -25.59 -9.75
C GLU A 247 -26.44 -25.92 -10.95
N ILE A 248 -27.64 -26.42 -10.66
CA ILE A 248 -28.76 -26.51 -11.62
C ILE A 248 -29.89 -25.61 -11.14
N PHE A 249 -30.44 -24.80 -12.04
CA PHE A 249 -31.66 -24.03 -11.83
C PHE A 249 -32.80 -24.65 -12.64
N ARG A 250 -33.91 -24.96 -11.97
CA ARG A 250 -35.13 -25.50 -12.58
C ARG A 250 -36.30 -24.63 -12.14
N GLU A 251 -37.06 -24.08 -13.07
CA GLU A 251 -38.24 -23.23 -12.79
C GLU A 251 -37.94 -22.10 -11.77
N ARG A 252 -36.78 -21.43 -11.91
CA ARG A 252 -36.26 -20.39 -10.99
C ARG A 252 -35.98 -20.85 -9.54
N ARG A 253 -36.02 -22.15 -9.26
CA ARG A 253 -35.60 -22.72 -7.98
C ARG A 253 -34.23 -23.37 -8.13
N LYS A 254 -33.37 -23.11 -7.13
CA LYS A 254 -32.04 -23.72 -7.06
C LYS A 254 -32.16 -25.16 -6.59
N ILE A 255 -31.70 -26.09 -7.42
CA ILE A 255 -31.54 -27.49 -7.01
C ILE A 255 -30.16 -27.59 -6.37
N TRP A 256 -30.16 -27.57 -5.04
CA TRP A 256 -28.97 -27.83 -4.24
C TRP A 256 -28.65 -29.32 -4.34
N PHE A 257 -27.41 -29.67 -4.66
CA PHE A 257 -26.91 -31.06 -4.75
C PHE A 257 -27.51 -31.91 -5.89
N PRO A 258 -27.31 -31.54 -7.17
CA PRO A 258 -27.89 -32.21 -8.34
C PRO A 258 -27.24 -33.56 -8.71
N LEU A 259 -26.46 -34.16 -7.81
CA LEU A 259 -25.61 -35.33 -8.11
C LEU A 259 -26.43 -36.52 -8.63
N TYR A 260 -27.63 -36.71 -8.09
CA TYR A 260 -28.54 -37.80 -8.45
C TYR A 260 -29.77 -37.33 -9.23
N GLU A 261 -29.92 -36.02 -9.43
CA GLU A 261 -31.07 -35.47 -10.11
C GLU A 261 -30.86 -35.60 -11.63
N PRO A 262 -31.79 -36.22 -12.36
CA PRO A 262 -31.70 -36.27 -13.80
C PRO A 262 -31.86 -34.86 -14.37
N ILE A 263 -30.95 -34.48 -15.27
CA ILE A 263 -31.03 -33.21 -15.99
C ILE A 263 -32.29 -33.25 -16.88
N ARG A 264 -33.10 -32.18 -16.84
CA ARG A 264 -34.33 -32.06 -17.62
C ARG A 264 -34.19 -30.97 -18.68
N GLU A 265 -35.06 -31.04 -19.68
CA GLU A 265 -35.23 -29.96 -20.63
C GLU A 265 -35.63 -28.67 -19.89
N GLY A 266 -35.03 -27.54 -20.26
CA GLY A 266 -35.30 -26.25 -19.62
C GLY A 266 -34.48 -25.98 -18.33
N ASP A 267 -33.65 -26.93 -17.89
CA ASP A 267 -32.70 -26.68 -16.80
C ASP A 267 -31.60 -25.68 -17.24
N VAL A 268 -31.18 -24.81 -16.32
CA VAL A 268 -30.00 -23.94 -16.52
C VAL A 268 -28.85 -24.48 -15.67
N LEU A 269 -27.75 -24.84 -16.34
CA LEU A 269 -26.55 -25.43 -15.75
C LEU A 269 -25.50 -24.35 -15.52
N LEU A 270 -25.11 -24.09 -14.27
CA LEU A 270 -23.97 -23.24 -13.94
C LEU A 270 -22.69 -24.07 -14.00
N MET A 271 -21.84 -23.82 -14.98
CA MET A 271 -20.65 -24.60 -15.28
C MET A 271 -19.38 -23.78 -15.03
N ARG A 272 -18.37 -24.39 -14.39
CA ARG A 272 -17.02 -23.83 -14.17
C ARG A 272 -16.00 -24.51 -15.09
N GLY A 273 -15.18 -23.74 -15.79
CA GLY A 273 -14.07 -24.29 -16.59
C GLY A 273 -13.33 -23.21 -17.37
N LYS A 274 -12.33 -23.63 -18.17
CA LYS A 274 -11.67 -22.73 -19.12
C LYS A 274 -12.61 -22.39 -20.27
N LEU A 275 -12.50 -21.18 -20.83
CA LEU A 275 -13.38 -20.68 -21.88
C LEU A 275 -13.46 -21.64 -23.08
N ASP A 276 -12.31 -22.14 -23.54
CA ASP A 276 -12.23 -23.08 -24.68
C ASP A 276 -12.95 -24.41 -24.40
N ARG A 277 -12.93 -24.87 -23.14
CA ARG A 277 -13.60 -26.11 -22.70
C ARG A 277 -15.10 -25.92 -22.57
N LEU A 278 -15.54 -24.79 -22.03
CA LEU A 278 -16.96 -24.44 -21.93
C LEU A 278 -17.61 -24.30 -23.31
N MET A 279 -16.95 -23.67 -24.27
CA MET A 279 -17.44 -23.55 -25.65
C MET A 279 -17.55 -24.92 -26.33
N GLY A 280 -16.52 -25.78 -26.19
CA GLY A 280 -16.57 -27.15 -26.72
C GLY A 280 -17.67 -28.01 -26.08
N PHE A 281 -17.89 -27.85 -24.77
CA PHE A 281 -18.95 -28.53 -24.04
C PHE A 281 -20.35 -28.10 -24.52
N GLN A 282 -20.53 -26.80 -24.74
CA GLN A 282 -21.77 -26.21 -25.23
C GLN A 282 -22.19 -26.79 -26.59
N SER A 283 -21.28 -26.79 -27.57
CA SER A 283 -21.56 -27.31 -28.92
C SER A 283 -21.86 -28.80 -28.93
N ARG A 284 -21.18 -29.58 -28.08
CA ARG A 284 -21.33 -31.04 -28.02
C ARG A 284 -22.65 -31.49 -27.40
N PHE A 285 -23.12 -30.79 -26.37
CA PHE A 285 -24.31 -31.16 -25.61
C PHE A 285 -25.56 -30.35 -25.96
N LYS A 286 -25.55 -29.61 -27.08
CA LYS A 286 -26.66 -28.76 -27.56
C LYS A 286 -27.19 -27.87 -26.43
N LEU A 287 -26.28 -27.10 -25.84
CA LEU A 287 -26.62 -26.13 -24.80
C LEU A 287 -26.68 -24.73 -25.41
N ALA A 288 -27.68 -23.95 -25.05
CA ALA A 288 -27.74 -22.54 -25.41
C ALA A 288 -27.14 -21.69 -24.29
N PRO A 289 -26.44 -20.59 -24.61
CA PRO A 289 -26.11 -19.61 -23.60
C PRO A 289 -27.43 -19.03 -23.07
N TRP A 290 -27.68 -19.15 -21.77
CA TRP A 290 -28.89 -18.60 -21.16
C TRP A 290 -28.60 -17.18 -20.68
N ALA A 291 -29.15 -16.18 -21.36
CA ALA A 291 -28.88 -14.77 -21.08
C ALA A 291 -29.94 -14.10 -20.18
N GLU A 292 -30.93 -14.86 -19.68
CA GLU A 292 -32.01 -14.34 -18.84
C GLU A 292 -31.68 -14.34 -17.34
N PHE A 293 -30.74 -15.16 -16.89
CA PHE A 293 -30.06 -14.99 -15.61
C PHE A 293 -28.72 -14.29 -15.89
N LYS A 294 -28.77 -12.97 -16.01
CA LYS A 294 -27.56 -12.18 -15.75
C LYS A 294 -27.32 -12.25 -14.24
N LEU A 295 -26.67 -13.32 -13.75
CA LEU A 295 -25.95 -13.27 -12.48
C LEU A 295 -24.83 -12.26 -12.68
N THR A 296 -25.23 -11.00 -12.50
CA THR A 296 -24.35 -9.86 -12.56
C THR A 296 -23.36 -10.09 -11.44
N ARG A 297 -22.10 -9.77 -11.69
CA ARG A 297 -21.00 -9.84 -10.72
C ARG A 297 -21.35 -9.17 -9.37
N ASP A 298 -22.40 -8.35 -9.35
CA ASP A 298 -23.01 -7.68 -8.20
C ASP A 298 -23.87 -8.59 -7.30
N GLU A 299 -24.35 -9.74 -7.74
CA GLU A 299 -25.11 -10.68 -6.88
C GLU A 299 -24.20 -11.62 -6.05
N LEU A 300 -22.93 -11.79 -6.45
CA LEU A 300 -21.88 -12.43 -5.62
C LEU A 300 -21.34 -11.50 -4.52
N VAL A 301 -21.67 -10.20 -4.59
CA VAL A 301 -21.18 -9.13 -3.70
C VAL A 301 -22.34 -8.30 -3.12
N GLY A 302 -23.57 -8.66 -3.46
CA GLY A 302 -24.79 -7.99 -3.05
C GLY A 302 -25.53 -8.83 -2.05
N GLY A 303 -25.30 -8.52 -0.77
CA GLY A 303 -25.97 -9.17 0.35
C GLY A 303 -24.96 -9.64 1.40
N ASP A 304 -24.47 -8.69 2.20
CA ASP A 304 -23.91 -8.94 3.53
C ASP A 304 -22.67 -9.84 3.63
N ARG A 305 -21.99 -10.20 2.53
CA ARG A 305 -20.85 -11.14 2.54
C ARG A 305 -19.56 -10.52 1.99
N LYS A 306 -18.44 -10.76 2.69
CA LYS A 306 -17.08 -10.30 2.41
C LYS A 306 -16.14 -11.47 2.12
N MET A 307 -15.11 -11.20 1.31
CA MET A 307 -14.04 -12.13 1.00
C MET A 307 -12.75 -11.68 1.67
N VAL A 308 -12.14 -12.56 2.44
CA VAL A 308 -10.99 -12.26 3.31
C VAL A 308 -10.01 -13.43 3.24
N GLU A 309 -8.71 -13.16 3.20
CA GLU A 309 -7.68 -14.19 3.31
C GLU A 309 -7.44 -14.49 4.80
N GLY A 310 -7.14 -15.73 5.20
CA GLY A 310 -6.95 -16.07 6.61
C GLY A 310 -5.92 -17.16 6.81
N LEU A 311 -5.03 -17.01 7.78
CA LEU A 311 -3.93 -17.93 8.04
C LEU A 311 -4.24 -18.81 9.25
N VAL A 312 -4.05 -20.13 9.13
CA VAL A 312 -4.29 -21.08 10.23
C VAL A 312 -3.28 -20.84 11.36
N ALA A 313 -3.78 -20.51 12.55
CA ALA A 313 -2.98 -20.06 13.70
C ALA A 313 -2.32 -21.22 14.49
N PRO A 314 -1.23 -20.94 15.25
CA PRO A 314 -0.65 -21.89 16.19
C PRO A 314 -1.66 -22.31 17.27
N GLY A 315 -1.99 -23.61 17.30
CA GLY A 315 -2.97 -24.16 18.25
C GLY A 315 -4.41 -24.25 17.72
N SER A 316 -4.64 -24.01 16.42
CA SER A 316 -5.97 -24.17 15.84
C SER A 316 -6.49 -25.60 15.96
N GLU A 317 -7.76 -25.75 16.34
CA GLU A 317 -8.46 -27.04 16.39
C GLU A 317 -8.58 -27.71 15.01
N PHE A 318 -8.43 -26.93 13.92
CA PHE A 318 -8.53 -27.42 12.55
C PHE A 318 -7.23 -28.03 12.02
N ILE A 319 -6.13 -27.97 12.77
CA ILE A 319 -4.86 -28.60 12.38
C ILE A 319 -5.06 -30.12 12.28
N ASP A 320 -4.53 -30.71 11.20
CA ASP A 320 -4.66 -32.12 10.82
C ASP A 320 -6.08 -32.60 10.48
N GLN A 321 -7.08 -31.72 10.52
CA GLN A 321 -8.42 -32.01 10.03
C GLN A 321 -8.55 -31.69 8.54
N THR A 322 -9.27 -32.52 7.80
CA THR A 322 -9.65 -32.18 6.42
C THR A 322 -10.62 -31.00 6.39
N LEU A 323 -10.63 -30.22 5.32
CA LEU A 323 -11.60 -29.14 5.15
C LEU A 323 -13.05 -29.63 5.29
N GLN A 324 -13.33 -30.88 4.89
CA GLN A 324 -14.63 -31.52 5.09
C GLN A 324 -14.93 -31.84 6.56
N GLU A 325 -13.95 -32.34 7.32
CA GLU A 325 -14.07 -32.63 8.76
C GLU A 325 -14.18 -31.36 9.60
N SER A 326 -13.48 -30.29 9.22
CA SER A 326 -13.50 -29.00 9.91
C SER A 326 -14.88 -28.32 9.94
N GLN A 327 -15.77 -28.71 9.02
CA GLN A 327 -17.14 -28.20 8.89
C GLN A 327 -17.23 -26.66 8.93
N LEU A 328 -16.21 -25.92 8.47
CA LEU A 328 -16.17 -24.45 8.52
C LEU A 328 -17.42 -23.79 7.92
N ARG A 329 -17.99 -24.42 6.88
CA ARG A 329 -19.25 -23.97 6.25
C ARG A 329 -20.47 -24.10 7.17
N GLN A 330 -20.52 -25.13 8.02
CA GLN A 330 -21.65 -25.38 8.92
C GLN A 330 -21.46 -24.65 10.26
N ARG A 331 -20.23 -24.59 10.76
CA ARG A 331 -19.88 -23.98 12.06
C ARG A 331 -19.87 -22.44 12.00
N PHE A 332 -19.37 -21.85 10.92
CA PHE A 332 -19.17 -20.40 10.80
C PHE A 332 -19.80 -19.79 9.54
N ASN A 333 -20.66 -20.51 8.81
CA ASN A 333 -21.31 -20.01 7.58
C ASN A 333 -20.32 -19.43 6.54
N THR A 334 -19.07 -19.90 6.59
CA THR A 334 -17.95 -19.37 5.82
C THR A 334 -17.50 -20.40 4.80
N VAL A 335 -17.28 -19.98 3.56
CA VAL A 335 -16.88 -20.85 2.46
C VAL A 335 -15.40 -20.66 2.18
N VAL A 336 -14.65 -21.75 2.22
CA VAL A 336 -13.26 -21.77 1.76
C VAL A 336 -13.24 -21.84 0.24
N LEU A 337 -12.69 -20.81 -0.37
CA LEU A 337 -12.53 -20.67 -1.83
C LEU A 337 -11.20 -21.28 -2.32
N GLY A 338 -10.19 -21.37 -1.44
CA GLY A 338 -8.89 -21.94 -1.75
C GLY A 338 -8.01 -22.07 -0.52
N ILE A 339 -7.06 -23.01 -0.57
CA ILE A 339 -6.02 -23.22 0.44
C ILE A 339 -4.67 -23.15 -0.26
N GLN A 340 -3.75 -22.36 0.30
CA GLN A 340 -2.38 -22.20 -0.15
C GLN A 340 -1.44 -22.67 0.96
N ARG A 341 -0.54 -23.59 0.61
CA ARG A 341 0.47 -24.14 1.52
C ARG A 341 1.85 -23.85 0.97
N HIS A 342 2.72 -23.26 1.77
CA HIS A 342 4.09 -22.90 1.36
C HIS A 342 4.14 -22.22 -0.01
N GLY A 343 3.24 -21.25 -0.24
CA GLY A 343 3.19 -20.52 -1.51
C GLY A 343 2.50 -21.24 -2.68
N GLN A 344 2.23 -22.55 -2.58
CA GLN A 344 1.57 -23.32 -3.63
C GLN A 344 0.06 -23.43 -3.36
N LEU A 345 -0.75 -23.03 -4.34
CA LEU A 345 -2.18 -23.29 -4.29
C LEU A 345 -2.41 -24.79 -4.41
N LEU A 346 -3.06 -25.39 -3.41
CA LEU A 346 -3.40 -26.80 -3.44
C LEU A 346 -4.52 -27.02 -4.46
N ARG A 347 -4.16 -27.53 -5.65
CA ARG A 347 -5.05 -27.75 -6.80
C ARG A 347 -5.92 -29.01 -6.68
N GLU A 348 -5.80 -29.72 -5.56
CA GLU A 348 -6.54 -30.94 -5.28
C GLU A 348 -7.99 -30.64 -4.85
N LYS A 349 -8.79 -31.68 -4.65
CA LYS A 349 -10.14 -31.53 -4.08
C LYS A 349 -10.01 -30.93 -2.68
N LEU A 350 -10.24 -29.61 -2.56
CA LEU A 350 -10.11 -28.84 -1.31
C LEU A 350 -10.75 -29.53 -0.10
N ALA A 351 -11.88 -30.23 -0.29
CA ALA A 351 -12.57 -30.99 0.74
C ALA A 351 -11.68 -32.03 1.47
N GLY A 352 -10.76 -32.70 0.76
CA GLY A 352 -9.87 -33.72 1.32
C GLY A 352 -8.53 -33.19 1.81
N VAL A 353 -8.29 -31.88 1.68
CA VAL A 353 -7.03 -31.26 2.13
C VAL A 353 -7.07 -31.13 3.64
N ARG A 354 -6.08 -31.71 4.32
CA ARG A 354 -5.86 -31.52 5.76
C ARG A 354 -5.22 -30.17 6.01
N LEU A 355 -5.82 -29.33 6.84
CA LEU A 355 -5.28 -28.02 7.19
C LEU A 355 -4.03 -28.18 8.07
N GLN A 356 -3.01 -27.39 7.77
CA GLN A 356 -1.77 -27.34 8.52
C GLN A 356 -1.53 -25.93 9.04
N LEU A 357 -0.71 -25.84 10.10
CA LEU A 357 -0.22 -24.58 10.62
C LEU A 357 0.37 -23.72 9.49
N GLY A 358 -0.09 -22.47 9.39
CA GLY A 358 0.41 -21.53 8.38
C GLY A 358 -0.18 -21.69 6.98
N ASP A 359 -1.15 -22.59 6.78
CA ASP A 359 -1.94 -22.59 5.54
C ASP A 359 -2.70 -21.27 5.41
N ALA A 360 -2.60 -20.63 4.23
CA ALA A 360 -3.40 -19.46 3.88
C ALA A 360 -4.69 -19.90 3.19
N VAL A 361 -5.83 -19.46 3.70
CA VAL A 361 -7.15 -19.91 3.34
C VAL A 361 -7.98 -18.71 2.91
N LEU A 362 -8.50 -18.74 1.69
CA LEU A 362 -9.37 -17.68 1.19
C LEU A 362 -10.81 -17.96 1.63
N LEU A 363 -11.38 -17.09 2.43
CA LEU A 363 -12.68 -17.24 3.08
C LEU A 363 -13.71 -16.28 2.49
N LEU A 364 -14.95 -16.74 2.36
CA LEU A 364 -16.10 -15.93 1.96
C LEU A 364 -17.22 -16.13 2.99
N GLY A 365 -17.57 -15.08 3.73
CA GLY A 365 -18.53 -15.12 4.83
C GLY A 365 -19.15 -13.76 5.11
N ARG A 366 -20.13 -13.66 6.00
CA ARG A 366 -20.62 -12.35 6.47
C ARG A 366 -19.60 -11.69 7.39
N PRO A 367 -19.53 -10.35 7.51
CA PRO A 367 -18.65 -9.68 8.48
C PRO A 367 -18.73 -10.29 9.88
N ASP A 368 -19.94 -10.42 10.43
CA ASP A 368 -20.19 -10.99 11.76
C ASP A 368 -19.73 -12.45 11.88
N ASP A 369 -19.84 -13.23 10.80
CA ASP A 369 -19.45 -14.64 10.77
C ASP A 369 -17.92 -14.80 10.70
N LEU A 370 -17.24 -13.90 9.99
CA LEU A 370 -15.78 -13.84 9.90
C LEU A 370 -15.16 -13.34 11.21
N GLU A 371 -15.79 -12.38 11.89
CA GLU A 371 -15.38 -11.93 13.23
C GLU A 371 -15.53 -13.05 14.27
N ARG A 372 -16.59 -13.85 14.21
CA ARG A 372 -16.77 -15.04 15.06
C ARG A 372 -15.69 -16.10 14.81
N LEU A 373 -15.30 -16.31 13.56
CA LEU A 373 -14.21 -17.22 13.20
C LEU A 373 -12.85 -16.70 13.70
N GLN A 374 -12.63 -15.39 13.67
CA GLN A 374 -11.41 -14.79 14.22
C GLN A 374 -11.37 -14.88 15.76
N ALA A 375 -12.53 -14.76 16.42
CA ALA A 375 -12.63 -14.81 17.88
C ALA A 375 -12.30 -16.18 18.50
N THR A 376 -12.35 -17.27 17.73
CA THR A 376 -11.90 -18.59 18.23
C THR A 376 -10.38 -18.72 18.31
N GLY A 377 -9.64 -17.81 17.66
CA GLY A 377 -8.17 -17.86 17.61
C GLY A 377 -7.62 -18.89 16.62
N ASP A 378 -8.47 -19.55 15.84
CA ASP A 378 -8.08 -20.58 14.86
C ASP A 378 -7.50 -20.01 13.56
N PHE A 379 -7.95 -18.81 13.16
CA PHE A 379 -7.54 -18.13 11.94
C PHE A 379 -7.14 -16.68 12.19
N VAL A 380 -6.05 -16.24 11.56
CA VAL A 380 -5.60 -14.84 11.50
C VAL A 380 -5.99 -14.24 10.15
N LEU A 381 -6.98 -13.35 10.12
CA LEU A 381 -7.49 -12.75 8.87
C LEU A 381 -6.56 -11.66 8.30
N LEU A 382 -6.24 -11.77 7.00
CA LEU A 382 -5.47 -10.87 6.14
C LEU A 382 -6.45 -10.21 5.11
N GLY A 383 -6.44 -8.89 4.99
CA GLY A 383 -7.54 -8.03 4.47
C GLY A 383 -8.13 -8.22 3.04
N GLU A 384 -9.12 -7.37 2.72
CA GLU A 384 -10.09 -7.43 1.60
C GLU A 384 -9.54 -7.31 0.16
N VAL A 385 -10.18 -7.97 -0.83
CA VAL A 385 -9.84 -7.88 -2.27
C VAL A 385 -10.67 -6.80 -2.99
N GLU A 386 -10.07 -5.65 -3.33
CA GLU A 386 -10.75 -4.46 -3.89
C GLU A 386 -11.15 -4.55 -5.39
N ARG A 387 -12.34 -4.06 -5.75
CA ARG A 387 -12.87 -3.87 -7.12
C ARG A 387 -12.65 -2.45 -7.68
N GLU A 388 -12.64 -2.31 -9.01
CA GLU A 388 -12.68 -1.02 -9.70
C GLU A 388 -14.11 -0.55 -9.95
N ASP A 389 -14.51 0.53 -9.29
CA ASP A 389 -15.83 1.16 -9.37
C ASP A 389 -15.77 2.39 -10.31
N PRO A 390 -16.69 2.56 -11.29
CA PRO A 390 -16.76 3.75 -12.14
C PRO A 390 -16.87 5.07 -11.36
N ALA A 391 -17.52 5.06 -10.20
CA ALA A 391 -17.58 6.21 -9.29
C ALA A 391 -16.20 6.58 -8.72
N ARG A 392 -15.27 5.62 -8.67
CA ARG A 392 -13.88 5.83 -8.24
C ARG A 392 -13.11 6.69 -9.26
N ARG A 393 -13.40 6.60 -10.56
CA ARG A 393 -12.73 7.42 -11.60
C ARG A 393 -13.08 8.89 -11.50
N SER A 394 -14.35 9.23 -11.25
CA SER A 394 -14.76 10.63 -11.06
C SER A 394 -14.21 11.20 -9.76
N ARG A 395 -14.18 10.40 -8.68
CA ARG A 395 -13.49 10.75 -7.42
C ARG A 395 -11.99 10.97 -7.63
N ALA A 396 -11.32 10.12 -8.39
CA ALA A 396 -9.90 10.27 -8.72
C ALA A 396 -9.60 11.58 -9.44
N LEU A 397 -10.41 11.94 -10.44
CA LEU A 397 -10.27 13.19 -11.17
C LEU A 397 -10.48 14.42 -10.27
N ARG A 398 -11.49 14.36 -9.38
CA ARG A 398 -11.72 15.43 -8.39
C ARG A 398 -10.56 15.56 -7.40
N ALA A 399 -10.05 14.44 -6.88
CA ALA A 399 -8.90 14.47 -5.97
C ALA A 399 -7.64 15.02 -6.66
N MET A 400 -7.34 14.60 -7.90
CA MET A 400 -6.24 15.16 -8.68
C MET A 400 -6.41 16.66 -8.93
N LEU A 401 -7.62 17.12 -9.22
CA LEU A 401 -7.90 18.53 -9.40
C LEU A 401 -7.69 19.32 -8.11
N ILE A 402 -8.24 18.85 -6.97
CA ILE A 402 -8.11 19.53 -5.68
C ILE A 402 -6.64 19.62 -5.26
N VAL A 403 -5.91 18.50 -5.31
CA VAL A 403 -4.49 18.49 -4.97
C VAL A 403 -3.68 19.33 -5.97
N GLY A 404 -3.95 19.22 -7.27
CA GLY A 404 -3.28 20.02 -8.29
C GLY A 404 -3.50 21.53 -8.12
N VAL A 405 -4.71 21.96 -7.75
CA VAL A 405 -5.01 23.36 -7.45
C VAL A 405 -4.31 23.82 -6.17
N ALA A 406 -4.32 23.01 -5.11
CA ALA A 406 -3.62 23.34 -3.85
C ALA A 406 -2.11 23.50 -4.09
N LEU A 407 -1.50 22.53 -4.78
CA LEU A 407 -0.07 22.57 -5.12
C LEU A 407 0.26 23.72 -6.07
N GLY A 408 -0.60 23.99 -7.05
CA GLY A 408 -0.45 25.12 -7.97
C GLY A 408 -0.50 26.46 -7.25
N ALA A 409 -1.43 26.63 -6.31
CA ALA A 409 -1.54 27.86 -5.51
C ALA A 409 -0.28 28.12 -4.66
N ALA A 410 0.30 27.06 -4.08
CA ALA A 410 1.57 27.16 -3.35
C ALA A 410 2.75 27.45 -4.28
N ALA A 411 2.80 26.78 -5.44
CA ALA A 411 3.87 26.93 -6.44
C ALA A 411 3.97 28.33 -7.05
N PHE A 412 2.83 28.97 -7.33
CA PHE A 412 2.79 30.34 -7.87
C PHE A 412 2.82 31.42 -6.79
N HIS A 413 3.09 31.05 -5.53
CA HIS A 413 3.13 31.97 -4.38
C HIS A 413 1.82 32.75 -4.14
N LEU A 414 0.66 32.20 -4.53
CA LEU A 414 -0.64 32.82 -4.22
C LEU A 414 -0.98 32.72 -2.72
N THR A 415 -0.49 31.66 -2.06
CA THR A 415 -0.66 31.44 -0.62
C THR A 415 0.47 30.57 -0.07
N THR A 416 0.58 30.51 1.25
CA THR A 416 1.51 29.58 1.93
C THR A 416 1.11 28.13 1.69
N ILE A 417 2.11 27.26 1.67
CA ILE A 417 1.93 25.82 1.45
C ILE A 417 0.99 25.20 2.49
N THR A 418 1.08 25.67 3.73
CA THR A 418 0.29 25.26 4.89
C THR A 418 -1.19 25.53 4.66
N VAL A 419 -1.52 26.75 4.22
CA VAL A 419 -2.92 27.16 3.94
C VAL A 419 -3.46 26.41 2.73
N ALA A 420 -2.67 26.28 1.66
CA ALA A 420 -3.07 25.51 0.48
C ALA A 420 -3.34 24.04 0.82
N ALA A 421 -2.45 23.43 1.61
CA ALA A 421 -2.56 22.05 2.07
C ALA A 421 -3.81 21.83 2.92
N MET A 422 -4.06 22.71 3.88
CA MET A 422 -5.19 22.64 4.79
C MET A 422 -6.54 22.84 4.08
N LEU A 423 -6.61 23.77 3.12
CA LEU A 423 -7.81 23.94 2.29
C LEU A 423 -8.02 22.74 1.36
N GLY A 424 -6.95 22.21 0.76
CA GLY A 424 -7.01 21.02 -0.06
C GLY A 424 -7.50 19.79 0.71
N SER A 425 -6.98 19.57 1.93
CA SER A 425 -7.38 18.44 2.78
C SER A 425 -8.84 18.55 3.20
N LEU A 426 -9.28 19.75 3.57
CA LEU A 426 -10.68 20.01 3.90
C LEU A 426 -11.60 19.78 2.69
N LEU A 427 -11.21 20.25 1.51
CA LEU A 427 -11.97 20.04 0.28
C LEU A 427 -12.08 18.57 -0.10
N LEU A 428 -11.04 17.76 0.10
CA LEU A 428 -11.11 16.31 -0.14
C LEU A 428 -12.16 15.62 0.74
N VAL A 429 -12.26 16.03 2.00
CA VAL A 429 -13.26 15.52 2.94
C VAL A 429 -14.67 16.02 2.57
N LEU A 430 -14.83 17.33 2.35
CA LEU A 430 -16.12 17.93 2.00
C LEU A 430 -16.70 17.41 0.68
N THR A 431 -15.84 17.14 -0.31
CA THR A 431 -16.25 16.57 -1.61
C THR A 431 -16.45 15.06 -1.59
N ARG A 432 -16.30 14.41 -0.42
CA ARG A 432 -16.37 12.95 -0.23
C ARG A 432 -15.41 12.19 -1.17
N CYS A 433 -14.26 12.81 -1.45
CA CYS A 433 -13.15 12.10 -2.09
C CYS A 433 -12.40 11.23 -1.07
N LEU A 434 -12.39 11.67 0.19
CA LEU A 434 -11.83 10.96 1.34
C LEU A 434 -12.82 11.06 2.50
N ASP A 435 -13.10 9.96 3.18
CA ASP A 435 -13.94 10.00 4.38
C ASP A 435 -13.16 10.61 5.56
N ALA A 436 -13.85 11.24 6.51
CA ALA A 436 -13.20 11.90 7.64
C ALA A 436 -12.38 10.92 8.52
N GLN A 437 -12.86 9.68 8.63
CA GLN A 437 -12.14 8.62 9.33
C GLN A 437 -10.88 8.20 8.58
N ASP A 438 -10.98 7.98 7.25
CA ASP A 438 -9.80 7.69 6.40
C ASP A 438 -8.78 8.83 6.46
N ALA A 439 -9.23 10.09 6.54
CA ALA A 439 -8.36 11.24 6.69
C ALA A 439 -7.60 11.20 8.03
N HIS A 440 -8.27 10.87 9.14
CA HIS A 440 -7.62 10.73 10.44
C HIS A 440 -6.63 9.57 10.49
N GLU A 441 -7.02 8.40 9.96
CA GLU A 441 -6.17 7.21 9.89
C GLU A 441 -4.98 7.38 8.95
N SER A 442 -5.07 8.29 7.98
CA SER A 442 -3.96 8.56 7.06
C SER A 442 -2.79 9.34 7.66
N ILE A 443 -3.01 10.02 8.79
CA ILE A 443 -1.98 10.82 9.44
C ILE A 443 -1.03 9.89 10.19
N ASP A 444 0.25 9.92 9.84
CA ASP A 444 1.30 9.23 10.59
C ASP A 444 1.59 10.00 11.88
N TRP A 445 0.82 9.70 12.92
CA TRP A 445 0.97 10.30 14.25
C TRP A 445 2.40 10.18 14.80
N PRO A 446 3.10 9.03 14.69
CA PRO A 446 4.52 8.95 14.99
C PRO A 446 5.37 10.06 14.38
N VAL A 447 5.23 10.34 13.07
CA VAL A 447 5.98 11.43 12.41
C VAL A 447 5.61 12.80 13.00
N ILE A 448 4.33 13.05 13.26
CA ILE A 448 3.86 14.32 13.86
C ILE A 448 4.44 14.52 15.26
N PHE A 449 4.39 13.51 16.12
CA PHE A 449 4.97 13.56 17.46
C PHE A 449 6.50 13.68 17.41
N LEU A 450 7.17 12.99 16.48
CA LEU A 450 8.60 13.12 16.28
C LEU A 450 8.98 14.57 15.95
N MET A 451 8.32 15.18 14.97
CA MET A 451 8.59 16.57 14.57
C MET A 451 8.29 17.55 15.72
N ALA A 452 7.13 17.41 16.36
CA ALA A 452 6.73 18.28 17.46
C ALA A 452 7.64 18.14 18.69
N GLY A 453 8.16 16.94 18.96
CA GLY A 453 9.03 16.65 20.10
C GLY A 453 10.48 17.09 19.93
N VAL A 454 11.00 17.06 18.70
CA VAL A 454 12.40 17.44 18.41
C VAL A 454 12.56 18.96 18.25
N LEU A 455 11.53 19.69 17.81
CA LEU A 455 11.61 21.15 17.62
C LEU A 455 12.03 21.91 18.90
N PRO A 456 11.47 21.63 20.10
CA PRO A 456 11.91 22.27 21.34
C PRO A 456 13.37 22.01 21.72
N LEU A 457 13.95 20.88 21.26
CA LEU A 457 15.39 20.63 21.46
C LEU A 457 16.24 21.66 20.72
N GLY A 458 15.81 22.08 19.53
CA GLY A 458 16.44 23.20 18.80
C GLY A 458 16.37 24.51 19.58
N VAL A 459 15.21 24.83 20.16
CA VAL A 459 15.02 26.03 21.01
C VAL A 459 15.93 25.97 22.24
N ALA A 460 16.03 24.81 22.89
CA ALA A 460 16.92 24.62 24.04
C ALA A 460 18.40 24.78 23.66
N LEU A 461 18.82 24.26 22.50
CA LEU A 461 20.18 24.40 21.98
C LEU A 461 20.54 25.87 21.70
N ASP A 462 19.60 26.63 21.14
CA ASP A 462 19.81 28.05 20.86
C ASP A 462 19.85 28.89 22.14
N LYS A 463 18.84 28.75 23.01
CA LYS A 463 18.76 29.50 24.28
C LYS A 463 19.92 29.25 25.23
N SER A 464 20.37 28.01 25.33
CA SER A 464 21.50 27.65 26.19
C SER A 464 22.84 28.17 25.66
N GLY A 465 22.92 28.60 24.39
CA GLY A 465 24.17 28.94 23.71
C GLY A 465 24.97 27.73 23.22
N ALA A 466 24.45 26.51 23.39
CA ALA A 466 25.09 25.29 22.91
C ALA A 466 25.24 25.27 21.38
N ALA A 467 24.26 25.80 20.65
CA ALA A 467 24.33 25.95 19.19
C ALA A 467 25.52 26.84 18.76
N ALA A 468 25.77 27.94 19.48
CA ALA A 468 26.88 28.84 19.21
C ALA A 468 28.25 28.18 19.49
N GLU A 469 28.36 27.36 20.53
CA GLU A 469 29.57 26.57 20.82
C GLU A 469 29.86 25.54 19.72
N ILE A 470 28.83 24.82 19.24
CA ILE A 470 28.98 23.89 18.11
C ILE A 470 29.45 24.64 16.86
N ALA A 471 28.85 25.79 16.57
CA ALA A 471 29.22 26.61 15.43
C ALA A 471 30.66 27.14 15.54
N ALA A 472 31.06 27.63 16.72
CA ALA A 472 32.41 28.11 16.98
C ALA A 472 33.44 26.98 16.83
N PHE A 473 33.14 25.78 17.33
CA PHE A 473 33.99 24.60 17.17
C PHE A 473 34.14 24.20 15.69
N ALA A 474 33.05 24.18 14.93
CA ALA A 474 33.07 23.88 13.51
C ALA A 474 33.90 24.91 12.73
N MET A 475 33.72 26.21 13.02
CA MET A 475 34.48 27.29 12.40
C MET A 475 35.97 27.25 12.75
N LYS A 476 36.33 26.88 13.97
CA LYS A 476 37.74 26.71 14.37
C LYS A 476 38.41 25.55 13.64
N THR A 477 37.67 24.48 13.35
CA THR A 477 38.21 23.24 12.78
C THR A 477 38.29 23.28 11.26
N VAL A 478 37.25 23.81 10.60
CA VAL A 478 37.07 23.72 9.14
C VAL A 478 36.95 25.11 8.49
N GLY A 479 36.88 26.20 9.27
CA GLY A 479 36.63 27.55 8.75
C GLY A 479 37.69 28.08 7.79
N THR A 480 38.92 27.57 7.87
CA THR A 480 40.02 27.93 6.94
C THR A 480 39.80 27.39 5.52
N LEU A 481 38.91 26.40 5.33
CA LEU A 481 38.56 25.82 4.03
C LEU A 481 37.51 26.67 3.28
N GLY A 482 37.09 27.80 3.86
CA GLY A 482 36.08 28.69 3.32
C GLY A 482 34.65 28.15 3.41
N PRO A 483 33.65 28.90 2.92
CA PRO A 483 32.23 28.55 3.08
C PRO A 483 31.86 27.19 2.50
N GLN A 484 32.45 26.83 1.34
CA GLN A 484 32.21 25.52 0.71
C GLN A 484 32.78 24.36 1.53
N GLY A 485 33.95 24.55 2.16
CA GLY A 485 34.55 23.56 3.04
C GLY A 485 33.73 23.31 4.30
N VAL A 486 33.20 24.38 4.91
CA VAL A 486 32.30 24.28 6.07
C VAL A 486 31.01 23.54 5.70
N LEU A 487 30.39 23.88 4.56
CA LEU A 487 29.22 23.16 4.05
C LEU A 487 29.50 21.68 3.76
N ALA A 488 30.66 21.36 3.16
CA ALA A 488 31.05 19.99 2.88
C ALA A 488 31.27 19.18 4.16
N ALA A 489 31.89 19.76 5.18
CA ALA A 489 32.06 19.10 6.48
C ALA A 489 30.72 18.89 7.18
N LEU A 490 29.83 19.89 7.17
CA LEU A 490 28.49 19.76 7.73
C LEU A 490 27.70 18.67 7.01
N TYR A 491 27.74 18.63 5.67
CA TYR A 491 27.14 17.55 4.87
C TYR A 491 27.72 16.18 5.20
N LEU A 492 29.04 16.07 5.36
CA LEU A 492 29.68 14.80 5.68
C LEU A 492 29.27 14.31 7.07
N VAL A 493 29.23 15.20 8.07
CA VAL A 493 28.80 14.86 9.42
C VAL A 493 27.33 14.43 9.42
N THR A 494 26.45 15.18 8.76
CA THR A 494 25.02 14.80 8.67
C THR A 494 24.86 13.48 7.91
N ALA A 495 25.58 13.26 6.81
CA ALA A 495 25.53 12.01 6.06
C ALA A 495 26.01 10.80 6.89
N ILE A 496 27.06 10.95 7.69
CA ILE A 496 27.55 9.90 8.60
C ILE A 496 26.50 9.63 9.69
N LEU A 497 25.97 10.68 10.32
CA LEU A 497 24.94 10.52 11.35
C LEU A 497 23.69 9.82 10.79
N THR A 498 23.22 10.20 9.59
CA THR A 498 22.10 9.55 8.89
C THR A 498 22.40 8.12 8.44
N ALA A 499 23.67 7.73 8.31
CA ALA A 499 24.04 6.35 7.99
C ALA A 499 24.17 5.46 9.24
N VAL A 500 24.38 6.07 10.41
CA VAL A 500 24.54 5.38 11.69
C VAL A 500 23.21 5.27 12.45
N MET A 501 22.37 6.30 12.35
CA MET A 501 20.96 6.30 12.76
C MET A 501 20.14 5.62 11.69
#